data_AF-A0A2V2VWZ3-F1
#
_entry.id   AF-A0A2V2VWZ3-F1
#
_cell.length_a   1.000
_cell.length_b   1.000
_cell.length_c   1.000
_cell.angle_alpha   90.00
_cell.angle_beta   90.00
_cell.angle_gamma   90.00
#
_symmetry.space_group_name_H-M   'P 1'
#
loop_
_entity.id
_entity.type
_entity.pdbx_description
1 polymer ?
#
loop_
_entity_poly.entity_id
_entity_poly.type
_entity_poly.pdbx_seq_one_letter_code
_entity_poly.pdbx_strand_id
1 'polypeptide(L)'
;MQVWGIVGRSPLPPSSSGKAREGSRRIPTADARLLQKAGIIEDASSTITGGWIIPFSVVEEKTTGSRRRWIAWPHDKNRDDPYEAHAPLLHISHYLPPVMVEAASCLDLKAFFFQVSLPRETRHLFRCHVEDGTLVELTRLPMGYKAGPEILQTITSAIAGLTTVVHPLRAAPPSVRVDVWIDNIPIAGSKSDVTLWEAQVLRNADSCHASLGEERESGATHYDFLGVQFDHTHQAVSLSERFVRSVRAMPALNSLTIARMEVVASRFLYAAAILGTCLCDCYFFVKAVRRRLSALHRGIVLETSPANLRPAVVGLGERLRHTIENNRKRIIKPTEKASAAIITDASLH
;
A
#
# COMPACT_ATOMS: atom_id res chain seq x y z
N MET A 1 12.44 12.13 17.63
CA MET A 1 11.69 11.29 16.66
C MET A 1 10.78 12.18 15.85
N GLN A 2 11.10 12.37 14.57
CA GLN A 2 10.38 13.22 13.62
C GLN A 2 8.95 12.72 13.33
N VAL A 3 8.69 11.43 13.54
CA VAL A 3 7.45 10.69 13.28
C VAL A 3 6.23 11.25 14.03
N TRP A 4 6.35 11.59 15.32
CA TRP A 4 5.20 12.02 16.13
C TRP A 4 4.78 13.47 15.90
N GLY A 5 5.68 14.30 15.37
CA GLY A 5 5.35 15.66 14.93
C GLY A 5 4.34 15.68 13.77
N ILE A 6 4.19 14.57 13.04
CA ILE A 6 3.20 14.40 11.98
C ILE A 6 1.80 14.21 12.59
N VAL A 7 1.70 13.40 13.65
CA VAL A 7 0.42 13.02 14.28
C VAL A 7 -0.21 14.19 15.04
N GLY A 8 0.62 14.97 15.74
CA GLY A 8 0.17 16.07 16.63
C GLY A 8 -0.33 17.33 15.92
N ARG A 9 -0.34 17.37 14.59
CA ARG A 9 -0.96 18.48 13.84
C ARG A 9 -2.48 18.39 14.00
N SER A 10 -3.03 19.32 14.77
CA SER A 10 -4.47 19.54 14.80
C SER A 10 -4.90 20.04 13.42
N PRO A 11 -5.99 19.51 12.83
CA PRO A 11 -6.68 20.26 11.81
C PRO A 11 -7.07 21.63 12.38
N LEU A 12 -7.27 22.61 11.50
CA LEU A 12 -8.05 23.82 11.81
C LEU A 12 -9.31 23.42 12.61
N PRO A 13 -9.86 24.32 13.48
CA PRO A 13 -10.94 23.96 14.40
C PRO A 13 -11.98 23.09 13.68
N PRO A 14 -12.36 21.94 14.28
CA PRO A 14 -13.11 20.93 13.58
C PRO A 14 -14.31 21.59 12.93
N SER A 15 -14.46 21.43 11.61
CA SER A 15 -15.68 21.80 10.91
C SER A 15 -16.82 21.11 11.64
N SER A 16 -17.56 21.86 12.46
CA SER A 16 -18.83 21.44 13.00
C SER A 16 -19.67 21.02 11.81
N SER A 17 -20.08 19.74 11.73
CA SER A 17 -20.95 19.15 10.69
C SER A 17 -20.31 18.46 9.46
N GLY A 18 -19.20 17.73 9.64
CA GLY A 18 -18.92 16.63 8.68
C GLY A 18 -20.11 15.66 8.63
N LYS A 19 -20.72 15.46 7.45
CA LYS A 19 -21.96 14.69 7.12
C LYS A 19 -22.07 13.24 7.63
N ALA A 20 -21.14 12.76 8.45
CA ALA A 20 -21.24 11.46 9.10
C ALA A 20 -22.36 11.50 10.15
N ARG A 21 -23.38 10.64 9.99
CA ARG A 21 -24.45 10.48 10.99
C ARG A 21 -23.78 10.11 12.32
N GLU A 22 -24.24 10.67 13.43
CA GLU A 22 -23.70 10.40 14.77
C GLU A 22 -23.64 8.89 15.11
N GLY A 23 -24.54 8.09 14.53
CA GLY A 23 -24.54 6.63 14.62
C GLY A 23 -23.35 5.93 13.94
N SER A 24 -22.65 6.54 12.97
CA SER A 24 -21.50 5.92 12.30
C SER A 24 -20.20 6.05 13.08
N ARG A 25 -20.22 6.70 14.25
CA ARG A 25 -19.06 6.88 15.15
C ARG A 25 -19.18 6.00 16.39
N ARG A 26 -19.86 4.85 16.28
CA ARG A 26 -20.16 3.95 17.41
C ARG A 26 -19.56 2.57 17.21
N ILE A 27 -18.91 2.06 18.25
CA ILE A 27 -18.42 0.67 18.32
C ILE A 27 -19.43 -0.17 19.12
N PRO A 28 -19.79 -1.38 18.65
CA PRO A 28 -20.58 -2.32 19.43
C PRO A 28 -19.94 -2.58 20.80
N THR A 29 -20.73 -2.63 21.89
CA THR A 29 -20.18 -2.78 23.24
C THR A 29 -19.32 -4.05 23.40
N ALA A 30 -19.68 -5.14 22.73
CA ALA A 30 -18.88 -6.37 22.72
C ALA A 30 -17.50 -6.18 22.08
N ASP A 31 -17.45 -5.50 20.93
CA ASP A 31 -16.21 -5.20 20.22
C ASP A 31 -15.34 -4.22 21.04
N ALA A 32 -15.95 -3.21 21.66
CA ALA A 32 -15.26 -2.25 22.52
C ALA A 32 -14.54 -2.94 23.69
N ARG A 33 -15.19 -3.90 24.36
CA ARG A 33 -14.56 -4.69 25.44
C ARG A 33 -13.33 -5.46 24.96
N LEU A 34 -13.38 -6.05 23.77
CA LEU A 34 -12.24 -6.76 23.19
C LEU A 34 -11.09 -5.80 22.85
N LEU A 35 -11.40 -4.64 22.27
CA LEU A 35 -10.42 -3.61 21.93
C LEU A 35 -9.77 -2.98 23.17
N GLN A 36 -10.53 -2.77 24.25
CA GLN A 36 -10.00 -2.33 25.55
C GLN A 36 -9.05 -3.38 26.15
N LYS A 37 -9.45 -4.65 26.15
CA LYS A 37 -8.60 -5.75 26.64
C LYS A 37 -7.30 -5.88 25.84
N ALA A 38 -7.36 -5.60 24.54
CA ALA A 38 -6.18 -5.56 23.67
C ALA A 38 -5.36 -4.26 23.81
N GLY A 39 -5.83 -3.30 24.62
CA GLY A 39 -5.19 -2.01 24.83
C GLY A 39 -5.12 -1.16 23.56
N ILE A 40 -6.10 -1.29 22.66
CA ILE A 40 -6.23 -0.51 21.41
C ILE A 40 -7.03 0.77 21.64
N ILE A 41 -7.99 0.72 22.56
CA ILE A 41 -8.78 1.87 23.02
C ILE A 41 -8.76 1.95 24.54
N GLU A 42 -8.97 3.15 25.05
CA GLU A 42 -9.17 3.44 26.48
C GLU A 42 -10.23 4.52 26.66
N ASP A 43 -10.67 4.72 27.90
CA ASP A 43 -11.59 5.82 28.23
C ASP A 43 -10.96 7.16 27.87
N ALA A 44 -11.73 8.03 27.24
CA ALA A 44 -11.20 9.29 26.74
C ALA A 44 -10.70 10.21 27.86
N SER A 45 -9.56 10.84 27.64
CA SER A 45 -9.04 11.88 28.53
C SER A 45 -9.95 13.12 28.56
N SER A 46 -9.80 13.96 29.58
CA SER A 46 -10.54 15.22 29.72
C SER A 46 -10.20 16.28 28.66
N THR A 47 -9.19 16.03 27.83
CA THR A 47 -8.85 16.87 26.67
C THR A 47 -10.05 17.04 25.76
N ILE A 48 -10.23 18.23 25.17
CA ILE A 48 -11.30 18.48 24.19
C ILE A 48 -11.09 17.58 22.96
N THR A 49 -12.15 16.97 22.45
CA THR A 49 -12.08 16.14 21.25
C THR A 49 -11.67 16.97 20.04
N GLY A 50 -10.51 16.65 19.46
CA GLY A 50 -9.96 17.32 18.29
C GLY A 50 -10.21 16.55 16.98
N GLY A 51 -10.67 15.30 17.05
CA GLY A 51 -10.97 14.51 15.87
C GLY A 51 -11.74 13.22 16.17
N TRP A 52 -12.40 12.72 15.13
CA TRP A 52 -13.28 11.55 15.20
C TRP A 52 -12.83 10.46 14.24
N ILE A 53 -13.06 9.21 14.64
CA ILE A 53 -12.96 8.05 13.76
C ILE A 53 -14.34 7.48 13.39
N ILE A 54 -14.40 6.83 12.24
CA ILE A 54 -15.50 5.97 11.82
C ILE A 54 -15.04 4.52 12.02
N PRO A 55 -15.51 3.84 13.08
CA PRO A 55 -15.17 2.45 13.31
C PRO A 55 -16.03 1.52 12.44
N PHE A 56 -15.41 0.52 11.83
CA PHE A 56 -16.13 -0.56 11.16
C PHE A 56 -15.26 -1.82 11.07
N SER A 57 -15.88 -2.97 10.79
CA SER A 57 -15.16 -4.22 10.58
C SER A 57 -15.28 -4.67 9.13
N VAL A 58 -14.18 -5.18 8.58
CA VAL A 58 -14.12 -5.80 7.25
C VAL A 58 -13.83 -7.29 7.44
N VAL A 59 -14.53 -8.13 6.70
CA VAL A 59 -14.22 -9.56 6.64
C VAL A 59 -13.29 -9.78 5.46
N GLU A 60 -12.10 -10.29 5.73
CA GLU A 60 -11.13 -10.70 4.74
C GLU A 60 -11.13 -12.21 4.62
N GLU A 61 -11.19 -12.71 3.40
CA GLU A 61 -10.94 -14.12 3.13
C GLU A 61 -9.43 -14.37 3.09
N LYS A 62 -8.97 -15.33 3.88
CA LYS A 62 -7.63 -15.91 3.79
C LYS A 62 -7.73 -17.37 3.34
N THR A 63 -6.60 -17.90 2.88
CA THR A 63 -6.40 -19.34 2.63
C THR A 63 -6.75 -20.21 3.84
N THR A 64 -6.53 -19.70 5.05
CA THR A 64 -6.84 -20.36 6.33
C THR A 64 -8.26 -20.07 6.86
N GLY A 65 -9.11 -19.38 6.09
CA GLY A 65 -10.48 -19.01 6.46
C GLY A 65 -10.71 -17.50 6.54
N SER A 66 -11.89 -17.09 7.00
CA SER A 66 -12.25 -15.67 7.09
C SER A 66 -11.70 -15.02 8.36
N ARG A 67 -11.04 -13.86 8.21
CA ARG A 67 -10.56 -13.00 9.29
C ARG A 67 -11.37 -11.72 9.33
N ARG A 68 -11.97 -11.39 10.46
CA ARG A 68 -12.52 -10.05 10.70
C ARG A 68 -11.39 -9.09 11.09
N ARG A 69 -11.26 -7.97 10.39
CA ARG A 69 -10.37 -6.85 10.73
C ARG A 69 -11.18 -5.64 11.14
N TRP A 70 -10.86 -5.07 12.28
CA TRP A 70 -11.40 -3.79 12.70
C TRP A 70 -10.61 -2.64 12.08
N ILE A 71 -11.32 -1.59 11.66
CA ILE A 71 -10.79 -0.39 11.01
C ILE A 71 -11.31 0.84 11.75
N ALA A 72 -10.41 1.75 12.07
CA ALA A 72 -10.71 3.03 12.67
C ALA A 72 -10.39 4.13 11.67
N TRP A 73 -11.31 4.45 10.77
CA TRP A 73 -11.02 5.39 9.70
C TRP A 73 -11.19 6.84 10.15
N PRO A 74 -10.12 7.64 10.25
CA PRO A 74 -10.21 9.04 10.66
C PRO A 74 -10.55 9.91 9.44
N HIS A 75 -11.73 9.68 8.85
CA HIS A 75 -12.15 10.30 7.57
C HIS A 75 -12.02 11.82 7.57
N ASP A 76 -12.61 12.49 8.56
CA ASP A 76 -12.62 13.95 8.61
C ASP A 76 -11.20 14.51 8.81
N LYS A 77 -10.40 13.91 9.70
CA LYS A 77 -8.99 14.30 9.86
C LYS A 77 -8.19 14.10 8.57
N ASN A 78 -8.35 12.98 7.86
CA ASN A 78 -7.63 12.75 6.60
C ASN A 78 -7.97 13.82 5.54
N ARG A 79 -9.24 14.24 5.49
CA ARG A 79 -9.72 15.27 4.56
C ARG A 79 -9.21 16.66 4.93
N ASP A 80 -9.24 16.99 6.22
CA ASP A 80 -9.04 18.37 6.70
C ASP A 80 -7.57 18.68 7.05
N ASP A 81 -6.74 17.66 7.27
CA ASP A 81 -5.29 17.81 7.50
C ASP A 81 -4.60 18.14 6.17
N PRO A 82 -3.85 19.25 6.02
CA PRO A 82 -3.16 19.57 4.77
C PRO A 82 -1.89 18.73 4.54
N TYR A 83 -1.45 17.95 5.53
CA TYR A 83 -0.26 17.12 5.42
C TYR A 83 -0.47 15.95 4.48
N GLU A 84 0.39 15.81 3.48
CA GLU A 84 0.42 14.62 2.62
C GLU A 84 1.61 13.73 3.01
N ALA A 85 1.34 12.43 3.13
CA ALA A 85 2.33 11.47 3.56
C ALA A 85 3.51 11.40 2.59
N HIS A 86 4.72 11.54 3.11
CA HIS A 86 5.95 11.46 2.34
C HIS A 86 6.66 10.13 2.62
N ALA A 87 6.09 9.05 2.11
CA ALA A 87 6.77 7.76 2.05
C ALA A 87 7.40 7.60 0.66
N PRO A 88 8.73 7.37 0.52
CA PRO A 88 9.38 7.15 -0.77
C PRO A 88 9.05 5.77 -1.33
N LEU A 89 7.78 5.55 -1.67
CA LEU A 89 7.29 4.35 -2.36
C LEU A 89 7.59 4.50 -3.85
N LEU A 90 8.63 3.81 -4.31
CA LEU A 90 9.16 4.00 -5.65
C LEU A 90 8.34 3.26 -6.71
N HIS A 91 8.57 3.58 -7.97
CA HIS A 91 7.96 2.83 -9.06
C HIS A 91 8.44 1.38 -9.05
N ILE A 92 7.58 0.43 -9.47
CA ILE A 92 7.86 -1.01 -9.40
C ILE A 92 9.19 -1.42 -10.05
N SER A 93 9.61 -0.72 -11.10
CA SER A 93 10.90 -0.93 -11.77
C SER A 93 12.11 -0.83 -10.85
N HIS A 94 12.01 -0.09 -9.73
CA HIS A 94 13.06 -0.02 -8.73
C HIS A 94 13.28 -1.36 -8.02
N TYR A 95 12.21 -2.14 -7.80
CA TYR A 95 12.21 -3.36 -7.00
C TYR A 95 12.41 -4.64 -7.82
N LEU A 96 12.46 -4.57 -9.16
CA LEU A 96 12.66 -5.74 -10.02
C LEU A 96 14.12 -6.25 -10.12
N PRO A 97 15.17 -5.39 -10.15
CA PRO A 97 16.56 -5.84 -10.31
C PRO A 97 17.08 -6.88 -9.29
N PRO A 98 16.63 -6.91 -8.01
CA PRO A 98 16.99 -7.96 -7.07
C PRO A 98 16.77 -9.40 -7.57
N VAL A 99 15.91 -9.65 -8.57
CA VAL A 99 15.72 -11.00 -9.12
C VAL A 99 16.99 -11.63 -9.71
N MET A 100 18.02 -10.82 -10.00
CA MET A 100 19.26 -11.27 -10.63
C MET A 100 20.27 -11.90 -9.65
N VAL A 101 20.06 -11.78 -8.34
CA VAL A 101 20.97 -12.38 -7.33
C VAL A 101 20.50 -13.79 -6.93
N GLU A 102 21.26 -14.47 -6.08
CA GLU A 102 21.06 -15.90 -5.77
C GLU A 102 19.72 -16.19 -5.09
N ALA A 103 19.36 -15.42 -4.06
CA ALA A 103 18.17 -15.67 -3.26
C ALA A 103 17.63 -14.38 -2.63
N ALA A 104 16.42 -14.47 -2.11
CA ALA A 104 15.82 -13.42 -1.31
C ALA A 104 15.05 -13.97 -0.10
N SER A 105 14.94 -13.16 0.95
CA SER A 105 13.96 -13.32 2.01
C SER A 105 12.96 -12.17 1.94
N CYS A 106 11.67 -12.46 2.12
CA CYS A 106 10.63 -11.44 2.20
C CYS A 106 9.91 -11.57 3.54
N LEU A 107 10.06 -10.55 4.38
CA LEU A 107 9.39 -10.47 5.68
C LEU A 107 8.23 -9.48 5.63
N ASP A 108 7.19 -9.72 6.43
CA ASP A 108 6.03 -8.84 6.60
C ASP A 108 5.83 -8.52 8.08
N LEU A 109 5.68 -7.25 8.46
CA LEU A 109 5.34 -6.86 9.83
C LEU A 109 3.83 -6.98 10.06
N LYS A 110 3.44 -8.01 10.83
CA LYS A 110 2.03 -8.36 11.05
C LYS A 110 1.30 -7.29 11.86
N ALA A 111 0.17 -6.80 11.33
CA ALA A 111 -0.77 -5.93 12.05
C ALA A 111 -0.10 -4.69 12.70
N PHE A 112 0.91 -4.15 12.02
CA PHE A 112 1.87 -3.22 12.61
C PHE A 112 1.25 -1.91 13.12
N PHE A 113 0.19 -1.41 12.48
CA PHE A 113 -0.56 -0.23 12.93
C PHE A 113 -0.98 -0.32 14.41
N PHE A 114 -1.48 -1.47 14.86
CA PHE A 114 -1.95 -1.63 16.23
C PHE A 114 -0.84 -1.87 17.27
N GLN A 115 0.40 -2.06 16.83
CA GLN A 115 1.57 -2.17 17.71
C GLN A 115 2.20 -0.80 18.00
N VAL A 116 1.98 0.17 17.11
CA VAL A 116 2.55 1.52 17.19
C VAL A 116 1.70 2.38 18.14
N SER A 117 2.27 2.72 19.29
CA SER A 117 1.59 3.50 20.35
C SER A 117 1.42 4.97 19.97
N LEU A 118 0.22 5.53 20.17
CA LEU A 118 -0.01 6.97 20.03
C LEU A 118 0.46 7.72 21.29
N PRO A 119 1.20 8.84 21.13
CA PRO A 119 1.45 9.79 22.21
C PRO A 119 0.14 10.25 22.83
N ARG A 120 0.08 10.32 24.18
CA ARG A 120 -1.14 10.62 24.92
C ARG A 120 -1.77 11.94 24.48
N GLU A 121 -0.92 12.91 24.18
CA GLU A 121 -1.29 14.26 23.77
C GLU A 121 -2.00 14.28 22.42
N THR A 122 -1.92 13.21 21.62
CA THR A 122 -2.51 13.13 20.27
C THR A 122 -3.76 12.26 20.19
N ARG A 123 -4.07 11.49 21.23
CA ARG A 123 -5.18 10.51 21.24
C ARG A 123 -6.55 11.16 21.09
N HIS A 124 -6.69 12.38 21.60
CA HIS A 124 -7.89 13.20 21.47
C HIS A 124 -8.28 13.53 20.01
N LEU A 125 -7.39 13.28 19.05
CA LEU A 125 -7.64 13.41 17.60
C LEU A 125 -8.34 12.17 17.01
N PHE A 126 -8.44 11.08 17.76
CA PHE A 126 -8.92 9.79 17.29
C PHE A 126 -9.92 9.18 18.28
N ARG A 127 -11.11 9.78 18.36
CA ARG A 127 -12.17 9.35 19.29
C ARG A 127 -13.39 8.78 18.60
N CYS A 128 -14.13 7.97 19.33
CA CYS A 128 -15.46 7.49 18.97
C CYS A 128 -16.26 7.16 20.23
N HIS A 129 -17.54 6.88 20.04
CA HIS A 129 -18.40 6.41 21.12
C HIS A 129 -18.51 4.88 21.11
N VAL A 130 -18.79 4.31 22.26
CA VAL A 130 -19.36 2.97 22.40
C VAL A 130 -20.88 3.08 22.27
N GLU A 131 -21.57 1.99 21.93
CA GLU A 131 -23.04 1.95 21.86
C GLU A 131 -23.74 2.41 23.14
N ASP A 132 -23.13 2.18 24.31
CA ASP A 132 -23.63 2.64 25.61
C ASP A 132 -23.40 4.14 25.89
N GLY A 133 -22.79 4.86 24.95
CA GLY A 133 -22.51 6.29 25.03
C GLY A 133 -21.13 6.64 25.60
N THR A 134 -20.35 5.65 26.06
CA THR A 134 -18.99 5.90 26.58
C THR A 134 -18.10 6.48 25.50
N LEU A 135 -17.39 7.57 25.81
CA LEU A 135 -16.41 8.17 24.91
C LEU A 135 -15.05 7.48 25.11
N VAL A 136 -14.48 6.96 24.03
CA VAL A 136 -13.19 6.27 24.03
C VAL A 136 -12.23 6.91 23.03
N GLU A 137 -10.93 6.74 23.28
CA GLU A 137 -9.87 7.21 22.41
C GLU A 137 -8.90 6.09 22.02
N LEU A 138 -8.32 6.19 20.83
CA LEU A 138 -7.31 5.23 20.39
C LEU A 138 -5.99 5.43 21.13
N THR A 139 -5.38 4.32 21.52
CA THR A 139 -4.02 4.27 22.11
C THR A 139 -2.97 3.82 21.09
N ARG A 140 -3.41 3.35 19.91
CA ARG A 140 -2.59 2.79 18.82
C ARG A 140 -2.90 3.47 17.50
N LEU A 141 -1.94 3.49 16.59
CA LEU A 141 -2.06 4.14 15.29
C LEU A 141 -3.24 3.54 14.48
N PRO A 142 -4.24 4.34 14.07
CA PRO A 142 -5.40 3.82 13.35
C PRO A 142 -5.03 3.36 11.94
N MET A 143 -5.51 2.18 11.57
CA MET A 143 -5.53 1.75 10.17
C MET A 143 -6.50 2.64 9.38
N GLY A 144 -6.01 3.21 8.28
CA GLY A 144 -6.74 4.18 7.45
C GLY A 144 -6.36 5.64 7.73
N TYR A 145 -5.44 5.92 8.65
CA TYR A 145 -4.84 7.25 8.78
C TYR A 145 -3.87 7.54 7.63
N LYS A 146 -4.02 8.69 6.98
CA LYS A 146 -3.28 9.00 5.74
C LYS A 146 -1.77 9.10 5.92
N ALA A 147 -1.29 9.57 7.08
CA ALA A 147 0.14 9.60 7.38
C ALA A 147 0.67 8.27 7.93
N GLY A 148 -0.21 7.31 8.18
CA GLY A 148 0.14 5.99 8.70
C GLY A 148 1.20 5.26 7.86
N PRO A 149 1.07 5.17 6.53
CA PRO A 149 2.08 4.56 5.67
C PRO A 149 3.48 5.14 5.81
N GLU A 150 3.64 6.46 5.99
CA GLU A 150 4.95 7.08 6.19
C GLU A 150 5.57 6.72 7.54
N ILE A 151 4.74 6.74 8.59
CA ILE A 151 5.14 6.31 9.93
C ILE A 151 5.63 4.87 9.88
N LEU A 152 4.86 3.98 9.26
CA LEU A 152 5.23 2.58 9.14
C LEU A 152 6.48 2.40 8.27
N GLN A 153 6.54 3.05 7.10
CA GLN A 153 7.73 3.02 6.23
C GLN A 153 8.98 3.37 7.02
N THR A 154 8.94 4.43 7.85
CA THR A 154 10.08 4.88 8.65
C THR A 154 10.48 3.83 9.70
N ILE A 155 9.53 3.29 10.45
CA ILE A 155 9.84 2.31 11.51
C ILE A 155 10.32 0.99 10.90
N THR A 156 9.65 0.50 9.86
CA THR A 156 10.05 -0.71 9.13
C THR A 156 11.44 -0.54 8.52
N SER A 157 11.74 0.64 7.96
CA SER A 157 13.08 0.95 7.45
C SER A 157 14.14 0.90 8.55
N ALA A 158 13.82 1.35 9.76
CA ALA A 158 14.72 1.25 10.91
C ALA A 158 14.94 -0.20 11.34
N ILE A 159 13.87 -1.02 11.39
CA ILE A 159 13.95 -2.45 11.73
C ILE A 159 14.77 -3.21 10.68
N ALA A 160 14.57 -2.91 9.40
CA ALA A 160 15.28 -3.50 8.27
C ALA A 160 16.76 -3.08 8.17
N GLY A 161 17.14 -1.99 8.85
CA GLY A 161 18.50 -1.46 8.85
C GLY A 161 18.85 -0.65 7.60
N LEU A 162 17.89 0.11 7.05
CA LEU A 162 18.15 0.98 5.90
C LEU A 162 19.15 2.09 6.25
N THR A 163 20.19 2.23 5.44
CA THR A 163 21.29 3.20 5.62
C THR A 163 20.84 4.66 5.69
N THR A 164 19.69 4.97 5.10
CA THR A 164 19.09 6.32 5.13
C THR A 164 18.40 6.65 6.46
N VAL A 165 18.11 5.64 7.28
CA VAL A 165 17.32 5.80 8.52
C VAL A 165 18.13 5.43 9.76
N VAL A 166 19.06 4.48 9.66
CA VAL A 166 19.85 4.00 10.81
C VAL A 166 21.30 4.44 10.76
N HIS A 167 21.95 4.46 11.92
CA HIS A 167 23.38 4.71 12.03
C HIS A 167 24.19 3.63 11.27
N PRO A 168 25.31 3.97 10.59
CA PRO A 168 26.08 3.02 9.78
C PRO A 168 26.42 1.68 10.45
N LEU A 169 26.72 1.69 11.75
CA LEU A 169 27.01 0.47 12.54
C LEU A 169 25.83 -0.49 12.72
N ARG A 170 24.60 -0.04 12.43
CA ARG A 170 23.37 -0.85 12.48
C ARG A 170 22.76 -1.06 11.10
N ALA A 171 23.40 -0.53 10.06
CA ALA A 171 22.88 -0.58 8.70
C ALA A 171 23.20 -1.92 8.04
N ALA A 172 22.37 -2.29 7.06
CA ALA A 172 22.60 -3.44 6.22
C ALA A 172 23.96 -3.34 5.51
N PRO A 173 24.75 -4.42 5.48
CA PRO A 173 26.02 -4.42 4.79
C PRO A 173 25.79 -4.33 3.27
N PRO A 174 26.75 -3.78 2.50
CA PRO A 174 26.62 -3.69 1.04
C PRO A 174 26.46 -5.03 0.31
N SER A 175 26.72 -6.17 0.98
CA SER A 175 26.54 -7.51 0.43
C SER A 175 25.08 -7.93 0.28
N VAL A 176 24.15 -7.28 0.97
CA VAL A 176 22.72 -7.49 0.81
C VAL A 176 22.05 -6.22 0.29
N ARG A 177 21.05 -6.40 -0.57
CA ARG A 177 20.13 -5.35 -0.94
C ARG A 177 18.88 -5.47 -0.09
N VAL A 178 18.60 -4.44 0.70
CA VAL A 178 17.40 -4.34 1.52
C VAL A 178 16.52 -3.22 0.96
N ASP A 179 15.30 -3.58 0.62
CA ASP A 179 14.26 -2.63 0.23
C ASP A 179 13.13 -2.70 1.27
N VAL A 180 12.30 -1.64 1.37
CA VAL A 180 11.14 -1.62 2.27
C VAL A 180 9.94 -1.02 1.56
N TRP A 181 8.80 -1.68 1.70
CA TRP A 181 7.50 -1.17 1.28
C TRP A 181 6.49 -1.27 2.41
N ILE A 182 6.28 -0.16 3.13
CA ILE A 182 5.41 0.00 4.28
C ILE A 182 5.75 -1.02 5.39
N ASP A 183 5.18 -2.22 5.35
CA ASP A 183 5.34 -3.32 6.30
C ASP A 183 6.20 -4.48 5.75
N ASN A 184 6.48 -4.48 4.44
CA ASN A 184 7.24 -5.54 3.78
C ASN A 184 8.73 -5.21 3.69
N ILE A 185 9.58 -6.21 3.95
CA ILE A 185 11.05 -6.12 3.95
C ILE A 185 11.62 -7.22 3.03
N PRO A 186 11.75 -6.98 1.73
CA PRO A 186 12.56 -7.81 0.85
C PRO A 186 14.07 -7.59 1.10
N ILE A 187 14.79 -8.70 1.25
CA ILE A 187 16.25 -8.77 1.40
C ILE A 187 16.75 -9.70 0.31
N ALA A 188 17.65 -9.24 -0.55
CA ALA A 188 18.20 -10.04 -1.64
C ALA A 188 19.73 -10.04 -1.60
N GLY A 189 20.36 -11.17 -1.90
CA GLY A 189 21.81 -11.31 -1.91
C GLY A 189 22.24 -12.76 -2.13
N SER A 190 23.45 -13.09 -1.65
CA SER A 190 23.85 -14.50 -1.50
C SER A 190 22.97 -15.17 -0.45
N LYS A 191 22.76 -16.48 -0.55
CA LYS A 191 21.92 -17.21 0.40
C LYS A 191 22.43 -17.08 1.84
N SER A 192 23.75 -17.09 2.03
CA SER A 192 24.37 -16.92 3.36
C SER A 192 24.15 -15.52 3.91
N ASP A 193 24.35 -14.48 3.09
CA ASP A 193 24.21 -13.09 3.54
C ASP A 193 22.74 -12.74 3.83
N VAL A 194 21.83 -13.22 2.99
CA VAL A 194 20.38 -13.06 3.19
C VAL A 194 19.94 -13.71 4.50
N THR A 195 20.36 -14.96 4.76
CA THR A 195 20.02 -15.66 6.00
C THR A 195 20.57 -14.93 7.23
N LEU A 196 21.81 -14.44 7.15
CA LEU A 196 22.45 -13.70 8.24
C LEU A 196 21.71 -12.39 8.53
N TRP A 197 21.36 -11.63 7.48
CA TRP A 197 20.69 -10.35 7.63
C TRP A 197 19.23 -10.51 8.04
N GLU A 198 18.53 -11.51 7.53
CA GLU A 198 17.19 -11.90 8.00
C GLU A 198 17.21 -12.10 9.52
N ALA A 199 18.16 -12.88 10.04
CA ALA A 199 18.30 -13.09 11.48
C ALA A 199 18.56 -11.78 12.26
N GLN A 200 19.27 -10.81 11.67
CA GLN A 200 19.45 -9.48 12.27
C GLN A 200 18.15 -8.67 12.27
N VAL A 201 17.36 -8.72 11.20
CA VAL A 201 16.04 -8.07 11.12
C VAL A 201 15.08 -8.67 12.15
N LEU A 202 15.09 -10.01 12.32
CA LEU A 202 14.32 -10.68 13.38
C LEU A 202 14.72 -10.16 14.77
N ARG A 203 16.02 -10.10 15.07
CA ARG A 203 16.51 -9.55 16.36
C ARG A 203 16.09 -8.09 16.56
N ASN A 204 16.14 -7.28 15.51
CA ASN A 204 15.71 -5.89 15.57
C ASN A 204 14.21 -5.80 15.88
N ALA A 205 13.38 -6.58 15.19
CA ALA A 205 11.95 -6.64 15.42
C ALA A 205 11.63 -7.08 16.86
N ASP A 206 12.27 -8.14 17.35
CA ASP A 206 12.11 -8.64 18.73
C ASP A 206 12.49 -7.58 19.77
N SER A 207 13.60 -6.86 19.55
CA SER A 207 14.04 -5.78 20.44
C SER A 207 13.07 -4.61 20.51
N CYS A 208 12.25 -4.44 19.46
CA CYS A 208 11.19 -3.43 19.39
C CYS A 208 9.82 -4.01 19.75
N HIS A 209 9.73 -5.27 20.18
CA HIS A 209 8.48 -6.00 20.38
C HIS A 209 7.54 -5.96 19.16
N ALA A 210 8.13 -5.94 17.95
CA ALA A 210 7.41 -5.92 16.69
C ALA A 210 7.15 -7.35 16.20
N SER A 211 5.89 -7.68 15.96
CA SER A 211 5.48 -8.99 15.46
C SER A 211 5.61 -9.09 13.94
N LEU A 212 6.13 -10.22 13.45
CA LEU A 212 6.22 -10.56 12.03
C LEU A 212 5.11 -11.52 11.58
N GLY A 213 4.86 -11.57 10.28
CA GLY A 213 3.93 -12.46 9.60
C GLY A 213 4.34 -13.92 9.76
N GLU A 214 3.33 -14.81 9.75
CA GLU A 214 3.52 -16.27 9.84
C GLU A 214 4.06 -16.85 8.53
N GLU A 215 3.63 -16.28 7.39
CA GLU A 215 4.14 -16.62 6.07
C GLU A 215 5.37 -15.75 5.78
N ARG A 216 6.54 -16.38 5.76
CA ARG A 216 7.81 -15.76 5.37
C ARG A 216 8.48 -16.62 4.32
N GLU A 217 8.97 -15.99 3.27
CA GLU A 217 9.85 -16.63 2.31
C GLU A 217 11.28 -16.39 2.80
N SER A 218 12.00 -17.43 3.20
CA SER A 218 13.34 -17.33 3.79
C SER A 218 14.37 -17.99 2.88
N GLY A 219 15.33 -17.21 2.38
CA GLY A 219 16.36 -17.67 1.44
C GLY A 219 15.79 -18.36 0.20
N ALA A 220 14.63 -17.90 -0.26
CA ALA A 220 13.87 -18.49 -1.35
C ALA A 220 14.39 -18.01 -2.71
N THR A 221 14.28 -18.88 -3.71
CA THR A 221 14.53 -18.52 -5.12
C THR A 221 13.27 -18.01 -5.81
N HIS A 222 12.11 -18.17 -5.17
CA HIS A 222 10.82 -17.72 -5.68
C HIS A 222 10.03 -17.09 -4.55
N TYR A 223 9.42 -15.92 -4.80
CA TYR A 223 8.52 -15.27 -3.84
C TYR A 223 7.62 -14.27 -4.55
N ASP A 224 6.53 -13.90 -3.88
CA ASP A 224 5.65 -12.82 -4.31
C ASP A 224 5.93 -11.54 -3.51
N PHE A 225 6.10 -10.42 -4.20
CA PHE A 225 6.23 -9.10 -3.59
C PHE A 225 5.58 -8.04 -4.48
N LEU A 226 4.74 -7.17 -3.89
CA LEU A 226 3.99 -6.12 -4.60
C LEU A 226 3.16 -6.63 -5.80
N GLY A 227 2.63 -7.85 -5.73
CA GLY A 227 1.88 -8.46 -6.83
C GLY A 227 2.76 -8.91 -8.00
N VAL A 228 4.07 -9.00 -7.80
CA VAL A 228 5.06 -9.56 -8.72
C VAL A 228 5.54 -10.89 -8.17
N GLN A 229 5.61 -11.90 -9.01
CA GLN A 229 6.32 -13.15 -8.75
C GLN A 229 7.76 -13.00 -9.23
N PHE A 230 8.69 -13.21 -8.31
CA PHE A 230 10.13 -13.23 -8.56
C PHE A 230 10.60 -14.68 -8.75
N ASP A 231 11.46 -14.90 -9.74
CA ASP A 231 12.08 -16.19 -10.03
C ASP A 231 13.58 -15.96 -10.23
N HIS A 232 14.35 -16.14 -9.15
CA HIS A 232 15.80 -15.96 -9.12
C HIS A 232 16.52 -17.01 -9.97
N THR A 233 15.96 -18.20 -10.09
CA THR A 233 16.55 -19.29 -10.90
C THR A 233 16.63 -18.90 -12.37
N HIS A 234 15.58 -18.25 -12.89
CA HIS A 234 15.51 -17.80 -14.28
C HIS A 234 15.76 -16.31 -14.47
N GLN A 235 16.09 -15.59 -13.39
CA GLN A 235 16.25 -14.13 -13.36
C GLN A 235 15.06 -13.41 -14.01
N ALA A 236 13.85 -13.89 -13.72
CA ALA A 236 12.63 -13.48 -14.40
C ALA A 236 11.56 -13.03 -13.41
N VAL A 237 10.73 -12.10 -13.88
CA VAL A 237 9.56 -11.63 -13.13
C VAL A 237 8.30 -11.82 -13.92
N SER A 238 7.19 -12.08 -13.23
CA SER A 238 5.84 -12.11 -13.77
C SER A 238 4.87 -11.50 -12.76
N LEU A 239 3.61 -11.33 -13.13
CA LEU A 239 2.57 -10.97 -12.16
C LEU A 239 2.32 -12.17 -11.24
N SER A 240 2.02 -11.90 -9.97
CA SER A 240 1.58 -12.96 -9.06
C SER A 240 0.23 -13.53 -9.48
N GLU A 241 -0.04 -14.77 -9.10
CA GLU A 241 -1.31 -15.43 -9.44
C GLU A 241 -2.52 -14.63 -8.91
N ARG A 242 -2.40 -14.08 -7.69
CA ARG A 242 -3.41 -13.23 -7.08
C ARG A 242 -3.68 -11.98 -7.94
N PHE A 243 -2.64 -11.35 -8.48
CA PHE A 243 -2.80 -10.19 -9.34
C PHE A 243 -3.50 -10.55 -10.65
N VAL A 244 -3.06 -11.64 -11.31
CA VAL A 244 -3.69 -12.13 -12.55
C VAL A 244 -5.16 -12.47 -12.33
N ARG A 245 -5.50 -13.16 -11.23
CA ARG A 245 -6.90 -13.46 -10.86
C ARG A 245 -7.71 -12.18 -10.67
N SER A 246 -7.12 -11.16 -10.05
CA SER A 246 -7.75 -9.84 -9.88
C SER A 246 -7.98 -9.11 -11.21
N VAL A 247 -7.18 -9.37 -12.25
CA VAL A 247 -7.39 -8.81 -13.61
C VAL A 247 -8.50 -9.58 -14.33
N ARG A 248 -8.47 -10.92 -14.27
CA ARG A 248 -9.50 -11.77 -14.88
C ARG A 248 -10.89 -11.48 -14.32
N ALA A 249 -11.00 -11.20 -13.02
CA ALA A 249 -12.27 -10.88 -12.36
C ALA A 249 -12.85 -9.50 -12.69
N MET A 250 -12.14 -8.63 -13.43
CA MET A 250 -12.67 -7.30 -13.76
C MET A 250 -13.83 -7.38 -14.77
N PRO A 251 -14.79 -6.43 -14.73
CA PRO A 251 -15.82 -6.34 -15.76
C PRO A 251 -15.23 -6.01 -17.15
N ALA A 252 -16.03 -6.25 -18.19
CA ALA A 252 -15.68 -5.91 -19.57
C ALA A 252 -15.50 -4.39 -19.75
N LEU A 253 -14.55 -3.98 -20.59
CA LEU A 253 -14.19 -2.57 -20.72
C LEU A 253 -15.30 -1.69 -21.34
N ASN A 254 -16.24 -2.29 -22.08
CA ASN A 254 -17.34 -1.59 -22.74
C ASN A 254 -18.47 -1.16 -21.77
N SER A 255 -18.51 -1.68 -20.54
CA SER A 255 -19.58 -1.44 -19.56
C SER A 255 -19.09 -0.77 -18.28
N LEU A 256 -17.88 -0.23 -18.27
CA LEU A 256 -17.29 0.41 -17.10
C LEU A 256 -17.94 1.76 -16.78
N THR A 257 -18.06 2.08 -15.49
CA THR A 257 -18.16 3.46 -15.02
C THR A 257 -16.79 4.15 -15.06
N ILE A 258 -16.76 5.48 -14.90
CA ILE A 258 -15.50 6.24 -14.84
C ILE A 258 -14.59 5.72 -13.71
N ALA A 259 -15.12 5.53 -12.51
CA ALA A 259 -14.33 5.03 -11.37
C ALA A 259 -13.78 3.62 -11.62
N ARG A 260 -14.57 2.72 -12.24
CA ARG A 260 -14.09 1.37 -12.58
C ARG A 260 -13.04 1.41 -13.69
N MET A 261 -13.21 2.27 -14.68
CA MET A 261 -12.23 2.49 -15.75
C MET A 261 -10.88 2.96 -15.19
N GLU A 262 -10.89 3.87 -14.22
CA GLU A 262 -9.66 4.32 -13.54
C GLU A 262 -8.91 3.15 -12.89
N VAL A 263 -9.61 2.34 -12.10
CA VAL A 263 -9.02 1.17 -11.43
C VAL A 263 -8.44 0.18 -12.43
N VAL A 264 -9.16 -0.11 -13.52
CA VAL A 264 -8.71 -1.03 -14.57
C VAL A 264 -7.45 -0.49 -15.26
N ALA A 265 -7.49 0.78 -15.70
CA ALA A 265 -6.37 1.40 -16.39
C ALA A 265 -5.11 1.48 -15.51
N SER A 266 -5.25 1.85 -14.24
CA SER A 266 -4.13 1.90 -13.29
C SER A 266 -3.49 0.52 -13.10
N ARG A 267 -4.28 -0.54 -12.97
CA ARG A 267 -3.76 -1.91 -12.87
C ARG A 267 -3.10 -2.37 -14.17
N PHE A 268 -3.62 -1.97 -15.33
CA PHE A 268 -3.00 -2.30 -16.62
C PHE A 268 -1.64 -1.62 -16.78
N LEU A 269 -1.52 -0.35 -16.40
CA LEU A 269 -0.26 0.38 -16.42
C LEU A 269 0.76 -0.25 -15.48
N TYR A 270 0.33 -0.61 -14.27
CA TYR A 270 1.18 -1.32 -13.30
C TYR A 270 1.67 -2.66 -13.84
N ALA A 271 0.76 -3.47 -14.40
CA ALA A 271 1.09 -4.78 -14.97
C ALA A 271 2.04 -4.66 -16.17
N ALA A 272 1.81 -3.68 -17.05
CA ALA A 272 2.67 -3.42 -18.20
C ALA A 272 4.10 -3.07 -17.76
N ALA A 273 4.26 -2.30 -16.68
CA ALA A 273 5.58 -1.98 -16.14
C ALA A 273 6.36 -3.22 -15.65
N ILE A 274 5.67 -4.19 -15.05
CA ILE A 274 6.24 -5.46 -14.60
C ILE A 274 6.63 -6.31 -15.81
N LEU A 275 5.67 -6.56 -16.71
CA LEU A 275 5.85 -7.42 -17.89
C LEU A 275 6.75 -6.81 -18.97
N GLY A 276 7.08 -5.52 -18.86
CA GLY A 276 7.86 -4.82 -19.89
C GLY A 276 7.08 -4.64 -21.19
N THR A 277 5.75 -4.55 -21.11
CA THR A 277 4.88 -4.35 -22.27
C THR A 277 5.00 -2.92 -22.79
N CYS A 278 5.19 -2.77 -24.09
CA CYS A 278 5.25 -1.46 -24.73
C CYS A 278 3.89 -0.77 -24.67
N LEU A 279 3.81 0.35 -23.95
CA LEU A 279 2.56 1.12 -23.86
C LEU A 279 2.25 1.93 -25.13
N CYS A 280 3.19 2.07 -26.05
CA CYS A 280 2.96 2.76 -27.33
C CYS A 280 1.82 2.12 -28.12
N ASP A 281 1.75 0.79 -28.13
CA ASP A 281 0.69 0.02 -28.80
C ASP A 281 -0.69 0.28 -28.17
N CYS A 282 -0.72 0.79 -26.95
CA CYS A 282 -1.92 1.13 -26.19
C CYS A 282 -2.12 2.64 -26.03
N TYR A 283 -1.38 3.48 -26.77
CA TYR A 283 -1.40 4.94 -26.63
C TYR A 283 -2.82 5.51 -26.72
N PHE A 284 -3.61 5.08 -27.71
CA PHE A 284 -4.97 5.57 -27.89
C PHE A 284 -5.90 5.15 -26.75
N PHE A 285 -5.68 3.98 -26.15
CA PHE A 285 -6.40 3.54 -24.96
C PHE A 285 -6.09 4.44 -23.76
N VAL A 286 -4.80 4.62 -23.45
CA VAL A 286 -4.35 5.50 -22.35
C VAL A 286 -4.84 6.94 -22.57
N LYS A 287 -4.77 7.45 -23.80
CA LYS A 287 -5.25 8.79 -24.18
C LYS A 287 -6.76 8.94 -23.97
N ALA A 288 -7.55 7.92 -24.30
CA ALA A 288 -8.99 7.94 -24.10
C ALA A 288 -9.34 7.93 -22.61
N VAL A 289 -8.71 7.07 -21.81
CA VAL A 289 -8.86 7.05 -20.34
C VAL A 289 -8.52 8.42 -19.76
N ARG A 290 -7.36 8.99 -20.12
CA ARG A 290 -6.93 10.32 -19.66
C ARG A 290 -7.97 11.40 -19.95
N ARG A 291 -8.57 11.40 -21.15
CA ARG A 291 -9.62 12.37 -21.51
C ARG A 291 -10.86 12.24 -20.62
N ARG A 292 -11.27 11.02 -20.31
CA ARG A 292 -12.42 10.75 -19.43
C ARG A 292 -12.14 11.16 -17.98
N LEU A 293 -10.94 10.87 -17.46
CA LEU A 293 -10.51 11.32 -16.13
C LEU A 293 -10.37 12.85 -16.06
N SER A 294 -9.89 13.50 -17.14
CA SER A 294 -9.87 14.96 -17.22
C SER A 294 -11.28 15.57 -17.23
N ALA A 295 -12.26 14.90 -17.85
CA ALA A 295 -13.65 15.34 -17.80
C ALA A 295 -14.25 15.20 -16.39
N LEU A 296 -13.90 14.13 -15.66
CA LEU A 296 -14.26 13.95 -14.26
C LEU A 296 -13.69 15.09 -13.40
N HIS A 297 -12.39 15.36 -13.53
CA HIS A 297 -11.73 16.43 -12.77
C HIS A 297 -12.34 17.82 -13.03
N ARG A 298 -12.86 18.06 -14.24
CA ARG A 298 -13.57 19.30 -14.60
C ARG A 298 -15.05 19.32 -14.18
N GLY A 299 -15.56 18.27 -13.53
CA GLY A 299 -16.97 18.16 -13.13
C GLY A 299 -17.94 17.92 -14.29
N ILE A 300 -17.47 17.53 -15.47
CA ILE A 300 -18.31 17.28 -16.66
C ILE A 300 -19.02 15.92 -16.56
N VAL A 301 -18.39 14.95 -15.89
CA VAL A 301 -18.93 13.62 -15.63
C VAL A 301 -18.73 13.25 -14.17
N LEU A 302 -19.50 12.28 -13.69
CA LEU A 302 -19.39 11.74 -12.33
C LEU A 302 -18.63 10.41 -12.34
N GLU A 303 -18.14 9.99 -11.18
CA GLU A 303 -17.51 8.67 -10.98
C GLU A 303 -18.41 7.50 -11.41
N THR A 304 -19.72 7.65 -11.20
CA THR A 304 -20.76 6.68 -11.56
C THR A 304 -21.20 6.78 -13.02
N SER A 305 -20.80 7.84 -13.75
CA SER A 305 -21.14 7.98 -15.15
C SER A 305 -20.52 6.84 -15.97
N PRO A 306 -21.18 6.40 -17.05
CA PRO A 306 -20.58 5.46 -18.00
C PRO A 306 -19.26 6.00 -18.58
N ALA A 307 -18.27 5.12 -18.72
CA ALA A 307 -16.98 5.46 -19.31
C ALA A 307 -17.12 5.81 -20.80
N ASN A 308 -18.07 5.16 -21.50
CA ASN A 308 -18.40 5.40 -22.92
C ASN A 308 -17.16 5.43 -23.83
N LEU A 309 -16.27 4.44 -23.66
CA LEU A 309 -15.11 4.27 -24.52
C LEU A 309 -15.56 3.78 -25.91
N ARG A 310 -14.93 4.31 -26.97
CA ARG A 310 -15.22 3.88 -28.35
C ARG A 310 -14.87 2.38 -28.54
N PRO A 311 -15.60 1.62 -29.38
CA PRO A 311 -15.33 0.20 -29.59
C PRO A 311 -13.88 -0.13 -29.96
N ALA A 312 -13.24 0.66 -30.83
CA ALA A 312 -11.83 0.47 -31.19
C ALA A 312 -10.87 0.65 -29.99
N VAL A 313 -11.19 1.57 -29.09
CA VAL A 313 -10.44 1.81 -27.84
C VAL A 313 -10.63 0.66 -26.86
N VAL A 314 -11.86 0.16 -26.74
CA VAL A 314 -12.16 -1.06 -25.95
C VAL A 314 -11.34 -2.23 -26.48
N GLY A 315 -11.30 -2.44 -27.80
CA GLY A 315 -10.50 -3.51 -28.41
C GLY A 315 -8.99 -3.41 -28.11
N LEU A 316 -8.43 -2.19 -28.04
CA LEU A 316 -7.05 -1.98 -27.61
C LEU A 316 -6.84 -2.37 -26.14
N GLY A 317 -7.76 -1.96 -25.26
CA GLY A 317 -7.70 -2.29 -23.84
C GLY A 317 -7.85 -3.79 -23.57
N GLU A 318 -8.75 -4.48 -24.29
CA GLU A 318 -8.93 -5.93 -24.15
C GLU A 318 -7.73 -6.72 -24.70
N ARG A 319 -7.05 -6.21 -25.74
CA ARG A 319 -5.77 -6.80 -26.17
C ARG A 319 -4.70 -6.68 -25.09
N LEU A 320 -4.56 -5.51 -24.46
CA LEU A 320 -3.63 -5.32 -23.35
C LEU A 320 -3.98 -6.24 -22.17
N ARG A 321 -5.27 -6.35 -21.85
CA ARG A 321 -5.78 -7.28 -20.85
C ARG A 321 -5.35 -8.71 -21.14
N HIS A 322 -5.53 -9.17 -22.38
CA HIS A 322 -5.12 -10.52 -22.79
C HIS A 322 -3.61 -10.73 -22.65
N THR A 323 -2.78 -9.75 -23.04
CA THR A 323 -1.33 -9.79 -22.81
C THR A 323 -0.98 -9.92 -21.33
N ILE A 324 -1.66 -9.18 -20.47
CA ILE A 324 -1.50 -9.22 -19.00
C ILE A 324 -1.93 -10.59 -18.45
N GLU A 325 -3.06 -11.12 -18.90
CA GLU A 325 -3.61 -12.41 -18.44
C GLU A 325 -2.78 -13.62 -18.90
N ASN A 326 -2.08 -13.50 -20.03
CA ASN A 326 -1.10 -14.47 -20.51
C ASN A 326 0.15 -14.51 -19.60
N ASN A 327 0.44 -13.40 -18.91
CA ASN A 327 1.45 -13.30 -17.85
C ASN A 327 2.83 -13.90 -18.21
N ARG A 328 3.30 -13.63 -19.43
CA ARG A 328 4.59 -14.16 -19.90
C ARG A 328 5.72 -13.61 -19.04
N LYS A 329 6.52 -14.50 -18.45
CA LYS A 329 7.71 -14.15 -17.67
C LYS A 329 8.63 -13.20 -18.46
N ARG A 330 9.02 -12.11 -17.83
CA ARG A 330 10.00 -11.15 -18.34
C ARG A 330 11.35 -11.45 -17.71
N ILE A 331 12.33 -11.77 -18.54
CA ILE A 331 13.73 -11.90 -18.11
C ILE A 331 14.27 -10.49 -17.82
N ILE A 332 14.77 -10.28 -16.60
CA ILE A 332 15.44 -9.04 -16.21
C ILE A 332 16.90 -9.18 -16.58
N LYS A 333 17.38 -8.27 -17.43
CA LYS A 333 18.79 -8.20 -17.80
C LYS A 333 19.51 -7.21 -16.90
N PRO A 334 20.80 -7.43 -16.61
CA PRO A 334 21.65 -6.42 -16.00
C PRO A 334 21.55 -5.13 -16.79
N THR A 335 21.48 -4.00 -16.09
CA THR A 335 21.52 -2.70 -16.74
C THR A 335 22.94 -2.51 -17.28
N GLU A 336 23.19 -2.91 -18.53
CA GLU A 336 24.26 -2.30 -19.32
C GLU A 336 24.01 -0.79 -19.37
N LYS A 337 25.06 0.03 -19.47
CA LYS A 337 24.92 1.47 -19.73
C LYS A 337 24.17 1.67 -21.04
N ALA A 338 22.84 1.67 -20.99
CA ALA A 338 21.99 1.83 -22.14
C ALA A 338 21.89 3.32 -22.44
N SER A 339 22.42 3.72 -23.60
CA SER A 339 22.13 5.03 -24.18
C SER A 339 20.68 5.01 -24.68
N ALA A 340 19.82 5.83 -24.08
CA ALA A 340 18.46 6.01 -24.56
C ALA A 340 18.41 7.20 -25.54
N ALA A 341 17.94 6.97 -26.76
CA ALA A 341 17.60 8.03 -27.69
C ALA A 341 16.11 8.35 -27.57
N ILE A 342 15.77 9.56 -27.16
CA ILE A 342 14.39 10.06 -27.22
C ILE A 342 14.18 10.59 -28.64
N ILE A 343 13.36 9.88 -29.42
CA ILE A 343 12.96 10.30 -30.76
C ILE A 343 11.57 10.92 -30.62
N THR A 344 11.47 12.22 -30.88
CA THR A 344 10.19 12.91 -30.97
C THR A 344 9.76 12.97 -32.42
N ASP A 345 8.69 12.27 -32.76
CA ASP A 345 8.02 12.40 -34.04
C ASP A 345 6.83 13.37 -33.90
N ALA A 346 6.90 14.49 -34.61
CA ALA A 346 5.86 15.51 -34.64
C ALA A 346 4.84 15.29 -35.77
N SER A 347 4.92 14.17 -36.51
CA SER A 347 4.01 13.89 -37.63
C SER A 347 2.62 13.42 -37.15
N LEU A 348 1.82 14.38 -36.69
CA LEU A 348 0.36 14.32 -36.69
C LEU A 348 -0.16 15.66 -37.21
N HIS A 349 0.01 15.87 -38.52
CA HIS A 349 -0.87 16.72 -39.32
C HIS A 349 -1.75 15.85 -40.19
#